data_AF-A0A7C1BH10-F1
#
_entry.id   AF-A0A7C1BH10-F1
#
_cell.length_a   1.000
_cell.length_b   1.000
_cell.length_c   1.000
_cell.angle_alpha   90.00
_cell.angle_beta   90.00
_cell.angle_gamma   90.00
#
_symmetry.space_group_name_H-M   'P 1'
#
loop_
_entity.id
_entity.type
_entity.pdbx_description
1 polymer ?
#
loop_
_entity_poly.entity_id
_entity_poly.type
_entity_poly.pdbx_seq_one_letter_code
_entity_poly.pdbx_strand_id
1 'polypeptide(L)'
;HGTMTDRFDMMLIVRVPITTVCPCSKEISDYGAHNQRGEVRAWVRFDGFLWLEDVIAEVEKASSSEVYSVLKRPDEKFVTERAYEKPMFVEDVVRTVCQGLKVLPGVTWFAAEAENFESIHNHSAYACST
;
A
#
# COMPACT_ATOMS: atom_id res chain seq x y z
N HIS A 1 12.69 -4.31 17.45
CA HIS A 1 12.94 -4.44 18.90
C HIS A 1 12.49 -5.85 19.29
N GLY A 2 13.39 -6.71 19.76
CA GLY A 2 13.02 -8.05 20.26
C GLY A 2 13.11 -8.07 21.77
N THR A 3 12.07 -8.57 22.44
CA THR A 3 12.05 -8.80 23.90
C THR A 3 12.52 -10.22 24.20
N MET A 4 13.40 -10.38 25.20
CA MET A 4 13.97 -11.67 25.60
C MET A 4 12.95 -12.52 26.37
N THR A 5 12.08 -13.21 25.64
CA THR A 5 11.40 -14.41 26.11
C THR A 5 12.04 -15.63 25.46
N ASP A 6 11.93 -16.84 26.03
CA ASP A 6 12.43 -18.09 25.43
C ASP A 6 11.88 -18.40 24.02
N ARG A 7 10.89 -17.61 23.56
CA ARG A 7 10.44 -17.53 22.17
C ARG A 7 10.94 -16.25 21.52
N PHE A 8 11.54 -16.39 20.34
CA PHE A 8 12.00 -15.29 19.51
C PHE A 8 10.79 -14.60 18.85
N ASP A 9 10.42 -13.39 19.31
CA ASP A 9 9.38 -12.57 18.67
C ASP A 9 10.02 -11.66 17.61
N MET A 10 9.79 -11.97 16.34
CA MET A 10 10.22 -11.15 15.21
C MET A 10 9.09 -10.28 14.69
N MET A 11 9.41 -9.01 14.47
CA MET A 11 8.54 -8.06 13.80
C MET A 11 9.26 -7.45 12.60
N LEU A 12 8.72 -7.69 11.41
CA LEU A 12 9.10 -7.04 10.17
C LEU A 12 8.33 -5.72 10.05
N ILE A 13 9.00 -4.67 9.60
CA ILE A 13 8.38 -3.38 9.29
C ILE A 13 8.85 -2.98 7.90
N VAL A 14 7.91 -2.77 6.98
CA VAL A 14 8.19 -2.29 5.63
C VAL A 14 7.53 -0.93 5.41
N ARG A 15 8.18 -0.08 4.62
CA ARG A 15 7.62 1.16 4.09
C ARG A 15 7.71 1.08 2.58
N VAL A 16 6.56 1.11 1.92
CA VAL A 16 6.46 0.92 0.47
C VAL A 16 5.81 2.17 -0.13
N PRO A 17 6.50 2.87 -1.05
CA PRO A 17 5.90 3.98 -1.76
C PRO A 17 4.86 3.46 -2.75
N ILE A 18 3.70 4.09 -2.79
CA ILE A 18 2.58 3.72 -3.67
C ILE A 18 2.07 4.94 -4.44
N THR A 19 1.29 4.68 -5.50
CA THR A 19 0.49 5.71 -6.17
C THR A 19 -0.99 5.37 -6.05
N THR A 20 -1.80 6.37 -5.72
CA THR A 20 -3.26 6.25 -5.62
C THR A 20 -3.95 7.26 -6.53
N VAL A 21 -5.07 6.84 -7.14
CA VAL A 21 -5.99 7.70 -7.87
C VAL A 21 -7.27 7.79 -7.05
N CYS A 22 -7.77 9.01 -6.83
CA CYS A 22 -8.94 9.24 -6.00
C CYS A 22 -10.23 8.78 -6.72
N PRO A 23 -11.00 7.82 -6.14
CA PRO A 23 -12.27 7.39 -6.72
C PRO A 23 -13.28 8.52 -6.84
N CYS A 24 -13.37 9.38 -5.81
CA CYS A 24 -14.27 10.54 -5.81
C CYS A 24 -13.97 11.50 -6.98
N SER A 25 -12.70 11.84 -7.18
CA SER A 25 -12.29 12.71 -8.28
C SER A 25 -12.65 12.15 -9.65
N LYS A 26 -12.46 10.84 -9.84
CA LYS A 26 -12.81 10.15 -11.09
C LYS A 26 -14.32 10.15 -11.33
N GLU A 27 -15.12 9.96 -10.28
CA GLU A 27 -16.58 9.87 -10.40
C GLU A 27 -17.23 11.21 -10.79
N ILE A 28 -16.71 12.32 -10.27
CA ILE A 28 -17.31 13.65 -10.46
C ILE A 28 -16.76 14.45 -11.64
N SER A 29 -15.67 14.00 -12.26
CA SER A 29 -14.97 14.75 -13.32
C SER A 29 -15.25 14.16 -14.69
N ASP A 30 -15.57 15.00 -15.68
CA ASP A 30 -15.75 14.56 -17.07
C ASP A 30 -14.46 13.96 -17.67
N TYR A 31 -13.29 14.41 -17.20
CA TYR A 31 -11.98 13.94 -17.65
C TYR A 31 -10.97 13.93 -16.50
N GLY A 32 -10.12 12.90 -16.50
CA GLY A 32 -9.03 12.77 -15.54
C GLY A 32 -9.52 12.53 -14.11
N ALA A 33 -8.54 12.42 -13.21
CA ALA A 33 -8.74 12.32 -11.76
C ALA A 33 -7.43 12.71 -11.09
N HIS A 34 -7.50 13.36 -9.93
CA HIS A 34 -6.27 13.63 -9.20
C HIS A 34 -5.66 12.34 -8.66
N ASN A 35 -4.34 12.33 -8.64
CA ASN A 35 -3.53 11.22 -8.18
C ASN A 35 -2.36 11.75 -7.35
N GLN A 36 -1.87 10.91 -6.46
CA GLN A 36 -0.85 11.31 -5.50
C GLN A 36 0.09 10.16 -5.17
N ARG A 37 1.26 10.52 -4.68
CA ARG A 37 2.13 9.58 -3.99
C ARG A 37 1.56 9.31 -2.60
N GLY A 38 1.76 8.10 -2.13
CA GLY A 38 1.54 7.72 -0.75
C GLY A 38 2.63 6.80 -0.24
N GLU A 39 2.61 6.54 1.05
CA GLU A 39 3.43 5.53 1.70
C GLU A 39 2.53 4.60 2.50
N VAL A 40 2.72 3.29 2.32
CA VAL A 40 2.13 2.29 3.20
C VAL A 40 3.21 1.78 4.11
N ARG A 41 2.92 1.75 5.40
CA ARG A 41 3.76 1.08 6.37
C ARG A 41 3.02 -0.12 6.94
N ALA A 42 3.63 -1.29 6.80
CA ALA A 42 3.09 -2.54 7.31
C ALA A 42 4.02 -3.12 8.38
N TRP A 43 3.43 -3.55 9.48
CA TRP A 43 4.08 -4.30 10.54
C TRP A 43 3.56 -5.72 10.51
N VAL A 44 4.45 -6.70 10.59
CA VAL A 44 4.09 -8.11 10.53
C VAL A 44 4.88 -8.86 11.59
N ARG A 45 4.18 -9.53 12.49
CA ARG A 45 4.75 -10.60 13.32
C ARG A 45 4.50 -11.93 12.64
N PHE A 46 5.49 -12.81 12.67
CA PHE A 46 5.40 -14.10 12.02
C PHE A 46 6.23 -15.16 12.73
N ASP A 47 5.80 -16.41 12.57
CA ASP A 47 6.53 -17.59 13.01
C ASP A 47 7.19 -18.27 11.80
N GLY A 48 8.45 -18.70 11.97
CA GLY A 48 9.19 -19.37 10.91
C GLY A 48 9.79 -18.41 9.89
N PHE A 49 9.48 -18.59 8.62
CA PHE A 49 10.09 -17.87 7.51
C PHE A 49 9.02 -17.10 6.71
N LEU A 50 9.28 -15.82 6.46
CA LEU A 50 8.44 -14.91 5.69
C LEU A 50 9.33 -14.15 4.70
N TRP A 51 8.99 -14.17 3.41
CA TRP A 51 9.68 -13.34 2.42
C TRP A 51 9.28 -11.88 2.60
N LEU A 52 10.28 -11.00 2.56
CA LEU A 52 10.05 -9.55 2.54
C LEU A 52 9.23 -9.15 1.30
N GLU A 53 9.54 -9.79 0.17
CA GLU A 53 8.94 -9.59 -1.13
C GLU A 53 7.44 -9.94 -1.14
N ASP A 54 7.01 -10.95 -0.37
CA ASP A 54 5.60 -11.29 -0.26
C ASP A 54 4.82 -10.16 0.42
N VAL A 55 5.37 -9.57 1.48
CA VAL A 55 4.76 -8.42 2.18
C VAL A 55 4.72 -7.20 1.27
N ILE A 56 5.81 -6.92 0.55
CA ILE A 56 5.86 -5.80 -0.42
C ILE A 56 4.83 -6.01 -1.53
N ALA A 57 4.72 -7.22 -2.07
CA ALA A 57 3.78 -7.54 -3.12
C ALA A 57 2.31 -7.35 -2.68
N GLU A 58 1.96 -7.70 -1.44
CA GLU A 58 0.61 -7.43 -0.92
C GLU A 58 0.33 -5.93 -0.79
N VAL A 59 1.35 -5.12 -0.48
CA VAL A 59 1.21 -3.67 -0.44
C VAL A 59 1.07 -3.06 -1.83
N GLU A 60 1.91 -3.47 -2.78
CA GLU A 60 1.85 -3.00 -4.17
C GLU A 60 0.53 -3.38 -4.85
N LYS A 61 0.04 -4.61 -4.61
CA LYS A 61 -1.29 -5.05 -5.07
C LYS A 61 -2.44 -4.24 -4.48
N ALA A 62 -2.29 -3.59 -3.34
CA ALA A 62 -3.33 -2.75 -2.74
C ALA A 62 -3.39 -1.34 -3.34
N SER A 63 -2.34 -0.88 -4.02
CA SER A 63 -2.27 0.44 -4.64
C SER A 63 -3.08 0.55 -5.95
N SER A 64 -3.32 1.78 -6.44
CA SER A 64 -3.85 1.99 -7.79
C SER A 64 -2.85 1.56 -8.86
N SER A 65 -1.57 1.87 -8.64
CA SER A 65 -0.46 1.31 -9.42
C SER A 65 0.85 1.32 -8.62
N GLU A 66 1.70 0.35 -8.94
CA GLU A 66 3.09 0.24 -8.51
C GLU A 66 3.93 1.46 -8.92
N VAL A 67 5.01 1.68 -8.18
CA VAL A 67 5.98 2.76 -8.44
C VAL A 67 7.22 2.19 -9.11
N TYR A 68 7.56 2.71 -10.28
CA TYR A 68 8.74 2.31 -11.03
C TYR A 68 9.76 3.46 -11.08
N SER A 69 11.06 3.12 -11.07
CA SER A 69 12.14 4.11 -11.08
C SER A 69 12.32 4.79 -12.43
N VAL A 70 12.10 4.06 -13.52
CA VAL A 70 12.23 4.55 -14.89
C VAL A 70 11.12 3.92 -15.74
N LEU A 71 10.39 4.76 -16.48
CA LEU A 71 9.34 4.35 -17.40
C LEU A 71 9.65 4.88 -18.80
N LYS A 72 9.43 4.05 -19.83
CA LYS A 72 9.35 4.53 -21.22
C LYS A 72 7.93 5.00 -21.51
N ARG A 73 7.72 5.73 -22.62
CA ARG A 73 6.39 6.23 -23.00
C ARG A 73 5.28 5.16 -23.02
N PRO A 74 5.50 3.93 -23.56
CA PRO A 74 4.48 2.89 -23.51
C PRO A 74 4.17 2.43 -22.08
N ASP A 75 5.17 2.40 -21.21
CA ASP A 75 5.03 1.98 -19.82
C ASP A 75 4.29 3.04 -19.01
N GLU A 76 4.61 4.32 -19.24
CA GLU A 76 3.91 5.47 -18.64
C GLU A 76 2.42 5.43 -18.99
N LYS A 77 2.08 5.21 -20.26
CA LYS A 77 0.69 5.03 -20.70
C LYS A 77 0.00 3.91 -19.90
N PHE A 78 0.63 2.74 -19.82
CA PHE A 78 0.06 1.59 -19.11
C PHE A 78 -0.16 1.87 -17.62
N VAL A 79 0.83 2.45 -16.95
CA VAL A 79 0.75 2.79 -15.52
C VAL A 79 -0.36 3.81 -15.26
N THR A 80 -0.49 4.83 -16.11
CA THR A 80 -1.55 5.83 -16.00
C THR A 80 -2.93 5.21 -16.19
N GLU A 81 -3.14 4.39 -17.23
CA GLU A 81 -4.42 3.74 -17.50
C GLU A 81 -4.80 2.75 -16.38
N ARG A 82 -3.85 1.92 -15.94
CA ARG A 82 -4.04 0.97 -14.83
C ARG A 82 -4.45 1.67 -13.54
N ALA A 83 -3.74 2.74 -13.18
CA ALA A 83 -4.05 3.50 -11.97
C ALA A 83 -5.45 4.15 -12.06
N TYR A 84 -5.79 4.68 -13.23
CA TYR A 84 -7.10 5.28 -13.47
C TYR A 84 -8.24 4.25 -13.42
N GLU A 85 -8.03 3.04 -13.94
CA GLU A 85 -9.01 1.95 -13.91
C GLU A 85 -9.24 1.38 -12.52
N LYS A 86 -8.23 1.47 -11.64
CA LYS A 86 -8.27 0.97 -10.26
C LYS A 86 -8.07 2.10 -9.23
N PRO A 87 -9.02 3.04 -9.11
CA PRO A 87 -8.92 4.10 -8.11
C PRO A 87 -9.11 3.50 -6.71
N MET A 88 -8.38 4.00 -5.72
CA MET A 88 -8.40 3.49 -4.34
C MET A 88 -8.42 4.65 -3.35
N PHE A 89 -9.35 4.64 -2.39
CA PHE A 89 -9.23 5.50 -1.21
C PHE A 89 -8.14 5.00 -0.26
N VAL A 90 -7.66 5.86 0.64
CA VAL A 90 -6.63 5.50 1.62
C VAL A 90 -7.11 4.35 2.53
N GLU A 91 -8.39 4.32 2.86
CA GLU A 91 -9.04 3.27 3.64
C GLU A 91 -9.11 1.94 2.88
N ASP A 92 -9.32 1.98 1.56
CA ASP A 92 -9.37 0.78 0.73
C ASP A 92 -7.98 0.15 0.57
N VAL A 93 -6.94 0.98 0.49
CA VAL A 93 -5.54 0.51 0.51
C VAL A 93 -5.29 -0.27 1.80
N VAL A 94 -5.52 0.32 2.97
CA VAL A 94 -5.29 -0.34 4.26
C VAL A 94 -6.10 -1.64 4.37
N ARG A 95 -7.38 -1.62 3.98
CA ARG A 95 -8.25 -2.81 4.01
C ARG A 95 -7.68 -3.93 3.14
N THR A 96 -7.23 -3.61 1.94
CA THR A 96 -6.68 -4.59 0.98
C THR A 96 -5.35 -5.16 1.46
N VAL A 97 -4.47 -4.31 2.02
CA VAL A 97 -3.21 -4.77 2.62
C VAL A 97 -3.47 -5.74 3.77
N CYS A 98 -4.35 -5.40 4.71
CA CYS A 98 -4.70 -6.28 5.82
C CYS A 98 -5.29 -7.62 5.35
N GLN A 99 -6.10 -7.62 4.30
CA GLN A 99 -6.62 -8.85 3.69
C GLN A 99 -5.51 -9.73 3.09
N GLY A 100 -4.55 -9.11 2.41
CA GLY A 100 -3.38 -9.80 1.85
C GLY A 100 -2.45 -10.38 2.93
N LEU A 101 -2.11 -9.58 3.94
CA LEU A 101 -1.24 -10.04 5.04
C LEU A 101 -1.86 -11.19 5.85
N LYS A 102 -3.20 -11.20 5.99
CA LYS A 102 -3.92 -12.25 6.71
C LYS A 102 -3.77 -13.63 6.09
N VAL A 103 -3.54 -13.73 4.77
CA VAL A 103 -3.41 -15.01 4.07
C VAL A 103 -1.96 -15.47 3.90
N LEU A 104 -0.98 -14.64 4.29
CA LEU A 104 0.43 -15.01 4.23
C LEU A 104 0.76 -16.09 5.28
N PRO A 105 1.46 -17.18 4.90
CA PRO A 105 1.84 -18.23 5.83
C PRO A 105 2.73 -17.71 6.97
N GLY A 106 2.47 -18.19 8.19
CA GLY A 106 3.27 -17.85 9.36
C GLY A 106 2.96 -16.47 9.96
N VAL A 107 2.17 -15.61 9.31
CA VAL A 107 1.76 -14.32 9.89
C VAL A 107 0.84 -14.54 11.08
N THR A 108 1.24 -14.07 12.25
CA THR A 108 0.51 -14.21 13.52
C THR A 108 -0.19 -12.93 13.94
N TRP A 109 0.32 -11.77 13.51
CA TRP A 109 -0.26 -10.46 13.75
C TRP A 109 0.24 -9.48 12.71
N PHE A 110 -0.58 -8.49 12.36
CA PHE A 110 -0.17 -7.43 11.45
C PHE A 110 -0.83 -6.10 11.82
N ALA A 111 -0.26 -5.02 11.32
CA ALA A 111 -0.90 -3.71 11.25
C ALA A 111 -0.49 -3.03 9.95
N ALA A 112 -1.34 -2.16 9.42
CA ALA A 112 -1.04 -1.36 8.24
C ALA A 112 -1.51 0.07 8.46
N GLU A 113 -0.71 1.02 8.04
CA GLU A 113 -1.11 2.41 7.85
C GLU A 113 -0.82 2.83 6.42
N ALA A 114 -1.67 3.70 5.87
CA ALA A 114 -1.45 4.34 4.59
C ALA A 114 -1.58 5.85 4.76
N GLU A 115 -0.63 6.58 4.17
CA GLU A 115 -0.63 8.03 4.11
C GLU A 115 -0.56 8.47 2.64
N ASN A 116 -1.57 9.21 2.18
CA ASN A 116 -1.59 9.84 0.87
C ASN A 116 -1.18 11.31 1.00
N PHE A 117 -0.15 11.72 0.28
CA PHE A 117 0.29 13.11 0.21
C PHE A 117 -0.57 13.85 -0.83
N GLU A 118 -1.76 14.30 -0.41
CA GLU A 118 -2.80 14.83 -1.30
C GLU A 118 -2.27 15.91 -2.26
N SER A 119 -2.53 15.71 -3.56
CA SER A 119 -2.00 16.60 -4.61
C SER A 119 -2.71 17.97 -4.66
N ILE A 120 -3.92 18.05 -4.11
CA ILE A 120 -4.79 19.24 -4.15
C ILE A 120 -5.05 19.85 -2.77
N HIS A 121 -4.43 19.31 -1.73
CA HIS A 121 -4.57 19.77 -0.35
C HIS A 121 -3.20 19.89 0.33
N ASN A 122 -3.07 20.79 1.30
CA ASN A 122 -1.83 20.96 2.07
C ASN A 122 -1.85 20.12 3.37
N HIS A 123 -2.38 18.91 3.31
CA HIS A 123 -2.41 17.93 4.39
C HIS A 123 -2.50 16.52 3.79
N SER A 124 -2.07 15.52 4.54
CA SER A 124 -2.18 14.12 4.13
C SER A 124 -3.56 13.53 4.49
N ALA A 125 -4.06 12.62 3.67
CA ALA A 125 -5.11 11.69 4.08
C ALA A 125 -4.46 10.44 4.68
N TYR A 126 -4.97 9.96 5.82
CA TYR A 126 -4.36 8.88 6.59
C TYR A 126 -5.40 7.88 7.07
N ALA A 127 -5.06 6.59 7.00
CA ALA A 127 -5.84 5.51 7.60
C ALA A 127 -4.92 4.46 8.21
N CYS A 128 -5.39 3.75 9.24
CA CYS A 128 -4.68 2.62 9.83
C CYS A 128 -5.63 1.51 10.30
N SER A 129 -5.11 0.28 10.35
CA SER A 129 -5.82 -0.91 10.83
C SER A 129 -4.84 -1.92 11.43
N THR A 130 -5.30 -2.69 12.41
CA THR A 130 -4.56 -3.72 13.17
C THR A 130 -5.35 -5.01 13.26
#